data_AF-A0A7V3AE35-F1
#
_entry.id   AF-A0A7V3AE35-F1
#
_cell.length_a   1.000
_cell.length_b   1.000
_cell.length_c   1.000
_cell.angle_alpha   90.00
_cell.angle_beta   90.00
_cell.angle_gamma   90.00
#
_symmetry.space_group_name_H-M   'P 1'
#
loop_
_entity.id
_entity.type
_entity.pdbx_description
1 polymer ?
#
loop_
_entity_poly.entity_id
_entity_poly.type
_entity_poly.pdbx_seq_one_letter_code
_entity_poly.pdbx_strand_id
1 'polypeptide(L)'
;MLIYRRLPPKLFLLAVALAFLIVGGVWLTCYLLDLREQAAVTQEQLFAAVNQGDLSEVIRCLKAKPQLARARDARGQTVLHLAAGKDMAETTLLLLNLGADPSLKDAEGKTALELAVARNAVHAEKVLREKAGAP
;
A
#
# COMPACT_ATOMS: atom_id res chain seq x y z
N MET A 1 -54.26 -5.11 -9.77
CA MET A 1 -52.94 -5.24 -10.43
C MET A 1 -52.84 -6.58 -11.15
N LEU A 2 -53.40 -6.72 -12.37
CA LEU A 2 -53.42 -7.97 -13.14
C LEU A 2 -53.27 -7.70 -14.65
N ILE A 3 -52.13 -7.16 -15.09
CA ILE A 3 -51.85 -6.94 -16.54
C ILE A 3 -51.11 -8.14 -17.17
N TYR A 4 -50.64 -9.11 -16.38
CA TYR A 4 -49.80 -10.23 -16.87
C TYR A 4 -50.53 -11.36 -17.62
N ARG A 5 -51.86 -11.31 -17.80
CA ARG A 5 -52.64 -12.50 -18.16
C ARG A 5 -52.65 -12.91 -19.65
N ARG A 6 -51.87 -12.28 -20.53
CA ARG A 6 -51.83 -12.63 -21.98
C ARG A 6 -50.48 -12.43 -22.69
N LEU A 7 -49.34 -12.44 -21.98
CA LEU A 7 -48.06 -12.48 -22.70
C LEU A 7 -47.79 -13.90 -23.22
N PRO A 8 -47.41 -14.09 -24.50
CA PRO A 8 -47.05 -15.42 -24.98
C PRO A 8 -45.86 -15.95 -24.18
N PRO A 9 -45.79 -17.27 -23.90
CA PRO A 9 -44.83 -17.85 -22.95
C PRO A 9 -43.37 -17.51 -23.28
N LYS A 10 -43.06 -17.31 -24.57
CA LYS A 10 -41.73 -16.88 -25.05
C LYS A 10 -41.38 -15.43 -24.68
N LEU A 11 -42.34 -14.50 -24.70
CA LEU A 11 -42.10 -13.11 -24.26
C LEU A 11 -42.03 -13.01 -22.73
N PHE A 12 -42.77 -13.83 -22.00
CA PHE A 12 -42.69 -13.87 -20.54
C PHE A 12 -41.31 -14.38 -20.08
N LEU A 13 -40.81 -15.48 -20.66
CA LEU A 13 -39.46 -15.96 -20.39
C LEU A 13 -38.38 -14.94 -20.78
N LEU A 14 -38.54 -14.26 -21.92
CA LEU A 14 -37.62 -13.22 -22.37
C LEU A 14 -37.60 -12.03 -21.39
N ALA A 15 -38.76 -11.58 -20.92
CA ALA A 15 -38.88 -10.49 -19.94
C ALA A 15 -38.26 -10.85 -18.59
N VAL A 16 -38.45 -12.10 -18.13
CA VAL A 16 -37.82 -12.61 -16.91
C VAL A 16 -36.29 -12.72 -17.09
N ALA A 17 -35.80 -13.24 -18.22
CA ALA A 17 -34.37 -13.33 -18.51
C ALA A 17 -33.68 -11.96 -18.62
N LEU A 18 -34.33 -10.98 -19.24
CA LEU A 18 -33.84 -9.60 -19.31
C LEU A 18 -33.82 -8.93 -17.93
N ALA A 19 -34.83 -9.18 -17.08
CA ALA A 19 -34.83 -8.70 -15.71
C ALA A 19 -33.67 -9.31 -14.89
N PHE A 20 -33.37 -10.60 -15.06
CA PHE A 20 -32.20 -11.24 -14.42
C PHE A 20 -30.86 -10.70 -14.95
N LEU A 21 -30.77 -10.39 -16.25
CA LEU A 21 -29.57 -9.76 -16.84
C LEU A 21 -29.37 -8.32 -16.34
N ILE A 22 -30.45 -7.56 -16.14
CA ILE A 22 -30.38 -6.18 -15.63
C ILE A 22 -30.06 -6.18 -14.13
N VAL A 23 -30.73 -7.02 -13.33
CA VAL A 23 -30.48 -7.12 -11.88
C VAL A 23 -29.11 -7.72 -11.60
N GLY A 24 -28.71 -8.76 -12.34
CA GLY A 24 -27.38 -9.36 -12.26
C GLY A 24 -26.29 -8.45 -12.81
N GLY A 25 -26.60 -7.65 -13.84
CA GLY A 25 -25.70 -6.63 -14.39
C GLY A 25 -25.47 -5.47 -13.42
N VAL A 26 -26.52 -4.96 -12.75
CA VAL A 26 -26.38 -3.93 -11.71
C VAL A 26 -25.68 -4.49 -10.48
N TRP A 27 -25.96 -5.72 -10.06
CA TRP A 27 -25.21 -6.40 -8.99
C TRP A 27 -23.75 -6.65 -9.38
N LEU A 28 -23.45 -7.03 -10.62
CA LEU A 28 -22.09 -7.22 -11.10
C LEU A 28 -21.37 -5.88 -11.25
N THR A 29 -22.02 -4.82 -11.72
CA THR A 29 -21.40 -3.49 -11.78
C THR A 29 -21.23 -2.89 -10.40
N CYS A 30 -22.16 -3.10 -9.46
CA CYS A 30 -21.98 -2.70 -8.06
C CYS A 30 -20.91 -3.56 -7.38
N TYR A 31 -20.87 -4.88 -7.62
CA TYR A 31 -19.82 -5.77 -7.13
C TYR A 31 -18.45 -5.43 -7.73
N LEU A 32 -18.39 -5.04 -9.01
CA LEU A 32 -17.16 -4.60 -9.68
C LEU A 32 -16.76 -3.17 -9.29
N LEU A 33 -17.70 -2.28 -8.97
CA LEU A 33 -17.42 -0.93 -8.43
C LEU A 33 -17.01 -1.01 -6.94
N ASP A 34 -17.61 -1.90 -6.17
CA ASP A 34 -17.30 -2.18 -4.75
C ASP A 34 -15.95 -2.94 -4.62
N LEU A 35 -15.60 -3.80 -5.58
CA LEU A 35 -14.25 -4.38 -5.70
C LEU A 35 -13.19 -3.38 -6.18
N ARG A 36 -13.59 -2.27 -6.81
CA ARG A 36 -12.65 -1.24 -7.32
C ARG A 36 -12.19 -0.28 -6.22
N GLU A 37 -12.94 -0.17 -5.13
CA GLU A 37 -12.61 0.66 -3.97
C GLU A 37 -11.84 -0.13 -2.88
N GLN A 38 -11.43 -1.37 -3.19
CA GLN A 38 -10.52 -2.12 -2.33
C GLN A 38 -9.08 -1.64 -2.53
N ALA A 39 -8.72 -0.63 -1.74
CA ALA A 39 -7.59 -0.64 -0.80
C ALA A 39 -6.29 -1.34 -1.24
N ALA A 40 -5.91 -1.27 -2.51
CA ALA A 40 -4.59 -1.70 -2.93
C ALA A 40 -3.60 -0.67 -2.39
N VAL A 41 -3.14 -0.85 -1.15
CA VAL A 41 -2.04 -0.06 -0.58
C VAL A 41 -0.93 -0.05 -1.62
N THR A 42 -0.66 1.13 -2.16
CA THR A 42 0.36 1.34 -3.19
C THR A 42 1.67 1.68 -2.49
N GLN A 43 2.78 1.41 -3.18
CA GLN A 43 4.08 1.89 -2.72
C GLN A 43 4.07 3.42 -2.55
N GLU A 44 3.42 4.15 -3.46
CA GLU A 44 3.28 5.61 -3.38
C GLU A 44 2.57 6.08 -2.11
N GLN A 45 1.54 5.36 -1.66
CA GLN A 45 0.86 5.67 -0.41
C GLN A 45 1.79 5.50 0.81
N LEU A 46 2.59 4.43 0.84
CA LEU A 46 3.58 4.23 1.89
C LEU A 46 4.65 5.33 1.88
N PHE A 47 5.15 5.68 0.68
CA PHE A 47 6.12 6.76 0.50
C PHE A 47 5.55 8.13 0.91
N ALA A 48 4.29 8.40 0.59
CA ALA A 48 3.57 9.60 1.02
C ALA A 48 3.42 9.66 2.55
N ALA A 49 3.06 8.54 3.19
CA ALA A 49 2.92 8.46 4.65
C ALA A 49 4.24 8.75 5.39
N VAL A 50 5.36 8.16 4.93
CA VAL A 50 6.70 8.49 5.48
C VAL A 50 7.06 9.94 5.21
N ASN A 51 6.70 10.48 4.04
CA ASN A 51 6.93 11.88 3.73
C ASN A 51 6.13 12.84 4.62
N GLN A 52 4.92 12.47 5.02
CA GLN A 52 4.09 13.23 5.94
C GLN A 52 4.50 13.03 7.41
N GLY A 53 5.28 11.98 7.71
CA GLY A 53 5.65 11.61 9.07
C GLY A 53 4.56 10.84 9.82
N ASP A 54 3.57 10.31 9.11
CA ASP A 54 2.46 9.58 9.72
C ASP A 54 2.85 8.11 9.97
N LEU A 55 3.33 7.83 11.18
CA LEU A 55 3.68 6.48 11.62
C LEU A 55 2.49 5.52 11.58
N SER A 56 1.27 6.00 11.90
CA SER A 56 0.09 5.14 11.98
C SER A 56 -0.25 4.59 10.60
N GLU A 57 -0.19 5.46 9.59
CA GLU A 57 -0.45 5.08 8.21
C GLU A 57 0.66 4.19 7.64
N VAL A 58 1.92 4.45 8.02
CA VAL A 58 3.04 3.56 7.69
C VAL A 58 2.83 2.16 8.25
N ILE A 59 2.45 2.04 9.53
CA ILE A 59 2.14 0.74 10.16
C ILE A 59 0.98 0.06 9.45
N ARG A 60 -0.09 0.80 9.13
CA ARG A 60 -1.26 0.27 8.43
C ARG A 60 -0.87 -0.30 7.06
N CYS A 61 -0.08 0.45 6.30
CA CYS A 61 0.42 0.04 4.99
C CYS A 61 1.30 -1.21 5.06
N LEU A 62 2.25 -1.25 6.00
CA LEU A 62 3.16 -2.37 6.18
C LEU A 62 2.46 -3.63 6.71
N LYS A 63 1.45 -3.49 7.58
CA LYS A 63 0.60 -4.60 8.02
C LYS A 63 -0.21 -5.19 6.87
N ALA A 64 -0.75 -4.35 5.99
CA ALA A 64 -1.50 -4.81 4.84
C ALA A 64 -0.61 -5.53 3.81
N LYS A 65 0.60 -5.01 3.57
CA LYS A 65 1.56 -5.58 2.60
C LYS A 65 3.00 -5.44 3.10
N PRO A 66 3.55 -6.46 3.80
CA PRO A 66 4.92 -6.39 4.34
C PRO A 66 5.98 -6.30 3.24
N GLN A 67 5.71 -6.79 2.02
CA GLN A 67 6.64 -6.66 0.90
C GLN A 67 6.97 -5.20 0.51
N LEU A 68 6.12 -4.22 0.89
CA LEU A 68 6.36 -2.81 0.59
C LEU A 68 7.56 -2.23 1.34
N ALA A 69 8.02 -2.86 2.43
CA ALA A 69 9.23 -2.43 3.15
C ALA A 69 10.49 -2.43 2.25
N ARG A 70 10.49 -3.25 1.20
CA ARG A 70 11.60 -3.39 0.23
C ARG A 70 11.39 -2.59 -1.05
N ALA A 71 10.26 -1.87 -1.16
CA ALA A 71 9.96 -1.05 -2.33
C ALA A 71 10.98 0.07 -2.50
N ARG A 72 11.19 0.49 -3.74
CA ARG A 72 12.08 1.58 -4.12
C ARG A 72 11.29 2.65 -4.88
N ASP A 73 11.58 3.90 -4.56
CA ASP A 73 11.16 5.07 -5.33
C ASP A 73 11.93 5.16 -6.66
N ALA A 74 11.48 6.05 -7.56
CA ALA A 74 12.16 6.48 -8.78
C ALA A 74 13.61 6.92 -8.55
N ARG A 75 13.96 7.40 -7.35
CA ARG A 75 15.35 7.74 -6.96
C ARG A 75 16.16 6.53 -6.46
N GLY A 76 15.62 5.31 -6.59
CA GLY A 76 16.20 4.09 -6.02
C GLY A 76 16.16 4.04 -4.49
N GLN A 77 15.53 5.02 -3.83
CA GLN A 77 15.45 5.11 -2.38
C GLN A 77 14.43 4.12 -1.84
N THR A 78 14.85 3.31 -0.87
CA THR A 78 13.89 2.48 -0.12
C THR A 78 13.16 3.31 0.93
N VAL A 79 12.07 2.76 1.47
CA VAL A 79 11.34 3.36 2.59
C VAL A 79 12.27 3.64 3.78
N LEU A 80 13.28 2.78 3.99
CA LEU A 80 14.29 2.94 5.04
C LEU A 80 15.19 4.16 4.81
N HIS A 81 15.56 4.49 3.57
CA HIS A 81 16.35 5.70 3.25
C HIS A 81 15.59 6.97 3.66
N LEU A 82 14.28 7.02 3.38
CA LEU A 82 13.45 8.17 3.71
C LEU A 82 13.21 8.29 5.21
N ALA A 83 12.90 7.18 5.89
CA ALA A 83 12.70 7.16 7.33
C ALA A 83 13.98 7.60 8.06
N ALA A 84 15.14 7.09 7.62
CA ALA A 84 16.45 7.44 8.15
C ALA A 84 16.78 8.92 7.93
N GLY A 85 16.56 9.43 6.72
CA GLY A 85 16.78 10.84 6.40
C GLY A 85 15.76 11.81 7.00
N LYS A 86 14.72 11.34 7.70
CA LYS A 86 13.72 12.15 8.41
C LYS A 86 13.79 12.00 9.93
N ASP A 87 14.80 11.27 10.43
CA ASP A 87 14.95 10.95 11.85
C ASP A 87 13.77 10.18 12.47
N MET A 88 13.05 9.40 11.65
CA MET A 88 11.92 8.59 12.10
C MET A 88 12.41 7.28 12.72
N ALA A 89 12.94 7.34 13.94
CA ALA A 89 13.56 6.21 14.62
C ALA A 89 12.61 5.00 14.78
N GLU A 90 11.34 5.24 15.14
CA GLU A 90 10.34 4.19 15.31
C GLU A 90 10.01 3.48 13.99
N THR A 91 9.83 4.24 12.91
CA THR A 91 9.62 3.70 11.56
C THR A 91 10.84 2.93 11.08
N THR A 92 12.04 3.45 11.35
CA THR A 92 13.32 2.81 11.00
C THR A 92 13.43 1.45 11.70
N LEU A 93 13.14 1.39 13.01
CA LEU A 93 13.14 0.15 13.78
C LEU A 93 12.11 -0.86 13.25
N LEU A 94 10.89 -0.41 12.95
CA LEU A 94 9.84 -1.24 12.38
C LEU A 94 10.26 -1.86 11.04
N LEU A 95 10.82 -1.05 10.15
CA LEU A 95 11.28 -1.51 8.83
C LEU A 95 12.40 -2.54 8.96
N LEU A 96 13.37 -2.32 9.86
CA LEU A 96 14.45 -3.27 10.13
C LEU A 96 13.92 -4.59 10.68
N ASN A 97 12.95 -4.55 11.59
CA ASN A 97 12.29 -5.75 12.12
C ASN A 97 11.51 -6.52 11.03
N LEU A 98 11.04 -5.84 9.99
CA LEU A 98 10.39 -6.44 8.82
C LEU A 98 11.41 -6.96 7.78
N GLY A 99 12.71 -6.92 8.07
CA GLY A 99 13.75 -7.40 7.19
C GLY A 99 14.12 -6.42 6.06
N ALA A 100 13.88 -5.12 6.26
CA ALA A 100 14.44 -4.10 5.36
C ALA A 100 15.97 -4.13 5.43
N ASP A 101 16.61 -4.17 4.27
CA ASP A 101 18.06 -4.25 4.15
C ASP A 101 18.69 -2.83 4.21
N PRO A 102 19.46 -2.50 5.28
CA PRO A 102 20.10 -1.20 5.43
C PRO A 102 21.33 -1.02 4.52
N SER A 103 21.85 -2.09 3.92
CA SER A 103 23.04 -2.04 3.05
C SER A 103 22.73 -1.57 1.64
N LEU A 104 21.44 -1.53 1.28
CA LEU A 104 21.00 -1.06 -0.03
C LEU A 104 21.39 0.40 -0.22
N LYS A 105 21.86 0.69 -1.44
CA LYS A 105 22.23 2.04 -1.87
C LYS A 105 21.13 2.65 -2.73
N ASP A 106 20.91 3.95 -2.54
CA ASP A 106 20.08 4.75 -3.42
C ASP A 106 20.79 5.13 -4.73
N ALA A 107 20.15 5.94 -5.58
CA ALA A 107 20.74 6.39 -6.84
C ALA A 107 22.00 7.27 -6.68
N GLU A 108 22.21 7.88 -5.50
CA GLU A 108 23.42 8.63 -5.19
C GLU A 108 24.53 7.73 -4.63
N GLY A 109 24.28 6.42 -4.53
CA GLY A 109 25.22 5.45 -3.97
C GLY A 109 25.27 5.48 -2.44
N LYS A 110 24.33 6.17 -1.78
CA LYS A 110 24.28 6.31 -0.32
C LYS A 110 23.38 5.26 0.29
N THR A 111 23.79 4.73 1.43
CA THR A 111 22.99 3.85 2.29
C THR A 111 22.04 4.66 3.17
N ALA A 112 21.07 3.98 3.79
CA ALA A 112 20.16 4.62 4.75
C ALA A 112 20.92 5.26 5.93
N LEU A 113 22.02 4.65 6.39
CA LEU A 113 22.87 5.19 7.45
C LEU A 113 23.61 6.45 7.01
N GLU A 114 24.20 6.45 5.82
CA GLU A 114 24.90 7.62 5.28
C GLU A 114 23.94 8.81 5.07
N LEU A 115 22.69 8.54 4.64
CA LEU A 115 21.65 9.58 4.56
C LEU A 115 21.26 10.12 5.94
N ALA A 116 21.14 9.28 6.97
CA ALA A 116 20.86 9.72 8.33
C ALA A 116 21.95 10.67 8.83
N VAL A 117 23.22 10.28 8.66
CA VAL A 117 24.38 11.10 9.05
C VAL A 117 24.40 12.42 8.28
N ALA A 118 24.20 12.40 6.95
CA ALA A 118 24.18 13.60 6.12
C ALA A 118 23.08 14.60 6.48
N ARG A 119 22.00 14.13 7.14
CA ARG A 119 20.86 14.96 7.56
C ARG A 119 20.80 15.21 9.07
N ASN A 120 21.83 14.82 9.82
CA ASN A 120 21.86 14.92 11.29
C ASN A 120 20.69 14.21 11.99
N ALA A 121 20.25 13.08 11.45
CA ALA A 121 19.18 12.25 12.01
C ALA A 121 19.72 11.32 13.12
N VAL A 122 19.97 11.90 14.30
CA VAL A 122 20.67 11.26 15.43
C VAL A 122 19.95 10.02 15.94
N HIS A 123 18.61 10.04 16.03
CA HIS A 123 17.85 8.93 16.58
C HIS A 123 17.78 7.76 15.60
N ALA A 124 17.54 8.04 14.33
CA ALA A 124 17.55 7.02 13.29
C ALA A 124 18.96 6.44 13.07
N GLU A 125 20.01 7.26 13.14
CA GLU A 125 21.40 6.79 13.08
C GLU A 125 21.69 5.79 14.20
N LYS A 126 21.30 6.11 15.45
CA LYS A 126 21.49 5.21 16.59
C LYS A 126 20.84 3.85 16.35
N VAL A 127 19.57 3.85 15.92
CA VAL A 127 18.83 2.61 15.62
C VAL A 127 19.51 1.80 14.51
N LEU A 128 19.95 2.48 13.44
CA LEU A 128 20.64 1.82 12.32
C LEU A 128 21.98 1.23 12.76
N ARG A 129 22.77 1.93 13.58
CA ARG A 129 24.04 1.40 14.10
C ARG A 129 23.84 0.20 15.01
N GLU A 130 22.86 0.25 15.91
CA GLU A 130 22.54 -0.84 16.82
C GLU A 130 22.09 -2.11 16.08
N LYS A 131 21.34 -1.96 14.98
CA LYS A 131 20.83 -3.10 14.20
C LYS A 131 21.74 -3.55 13.07
N ALA A 132 22.50 -2.65 12.44
CA ALA A 132 23.45 -3.00 11.38
C ALA A 132 24.77 -3.58 11.92
N GLY A 133 25.08 -3.34 13.20
CA GLY A 133 26.24 -3.92 13.89
C GLY A 133 26.00 -5.31 14.50
N ALA A 134 24.82 -5.91 14.33
CA ALA A 134 24.57 -7.28 14.80
C ALA A 134 25.23 -8.29 13.83
N PRO A 135 26.16 -9.13 14.31
CA PRO A 135 26.88 -10.11 13.49
C PRO A 135 26.01 -11.28 13.01
#